data_AF-A0A3Q3EX32-F1
#
_entry.id   AF-A0A3Q3EX32-F1
#
_cell.length_a   1.000
_cell.length_b   1.000
_cell.length_c   1.000
_cell.angle_alpha   90.00
_cell.angle_beta   90.00
_cell.angle_gamma   90.00
#
_symmetry.space_group_name_H-M   'P 1'
#
loop_
_entity.id
_entity.type
_entity.pdbx_description
1 polymer ?
#
loop_
_entity_poly.entity_id
_entity_poly.type
_entity_poly.pdbx_seq_one_letter_code
_entity_poly.pdbx_strand_id
1 'polypeptide(L)'
;MLDTLNIEGLYPLYRQTPPSPIDGPYGEAFLEKLQKFSMADDGSVEFAAAKVHQYRVAMTAKDCSIMVALILSSQRRLRDLRPAFSSSVSILDLDPKPFDSIPRQLRLDQAIVSCYLRTGGALPKGSLSLLPNIMASAERDDCTLLFHHV
;
A
#
# COMPACT_ATOMS: atom_id res chain seq x y z
N MET A 1 3.48 -11.80 4.69
CA MET A 1 3.42 -10.32 4.69
C MET A 1 4.75 -9.81 5.21
N LEU A 2 5.40 -8.85 4.53
CA LEU A 2 6.78 -8.44 4.85
C LEU A 2 6.88 -7.41 5.99
N ASP A 3 5.86 -6.58 6.18
CA ASP A 3 5.79 -5.67 7.33
C ASP A 3 5.28 -6.42 8.57
N THR A 4 6.20 -7.06 9.29
CA THR A 4 5.88 -7.89 10.46
C THR A 4 5.98 -7.15 11.80
N LEU A 5 6.68 -6.01 11.84
CA LEU A 5 6.98 -5.28 13.08
C LEU A 5 6.11 -4.02 13.27
N ASN A 6 5.37 -3.61 12.23
CA ASN A 6 4.79 -2.28 12.11
C ASN A 6 5.86 -1.16 12.18
N ILE A 7 5.46 0.07 11.88
CA ILE A 7 6.38 1.22 11.89
C ILE A 7 6.98 1.50 13.28
N GLU A 8 6.22 1.27 14.36
CA GLU A 8 6.71 1.47 15.73
C GLU A 8 7.82 0.46 16.10
N GLY A 9 7.66 -0.81 15.73
CA GLY A 9 8.66 -1.85 15.97
C GLY A 9 9.86 -1.77 15.02
N LEU A 10 9.66 -1.22 13.82
CA LEU A 10 10.72 -1.02 12.84
C LEU A 10 11.63 0.18 13.17
N TYR A 11 11.05 1.28 13.67
CA TYR A 11 11.79 2.54 13.83
C TYR A 11 13.08 2.43 14.68
N PRO A 12 13.13 1.63 15.77
CA PRO A 12 14.37 1.36 16.48
C PRO A 12 15.47 0.74 15.58
N LEU A 13 15.10 -0.20 14.71
CA LEU A 13 16.02 -0.85 13.76
C LEU A 13 16.50 0.12 12.68
N TYR A 14 15.60 0.99 12.20
CA TYR A 14 15.96 2.07 11.28
C TYR A 14 17.08 2.96 11.86
N ARG A 15 17.01 3.32 13.14
CA ARG A 15 18.04 4.14 13.80
C ARG A 15 19.39 3.44 13.96
N GLN A 16 19.40 2.11 13.98
CA GLN A 16 20.62 1.30 14.07
C GLN A 16 21.27 1.06 12.71
N THR A 17 20.52 1.30 11.62
CA THR A 17 20.98 1.03 10.26
C THR A 17 21.85 2.19 9.77
N PRO A 18 23.11 1.96 9.36
CA PRO A 18 23.96 3.01 8.82
C PRO A 18 23.43 3.49 7.46
N PRO A 19 23.65 4.78 7.10
CA PRO A 19 23.31 5.32 5.77
C PRO A 19 24.33 4.82 4.72
N SER A 20 24.42 3.51 4.48
CA SER A 20 25.16 2.92 3.35
C SER A 20 24.24 2.88 2.11
N PRO A 21 24.65 2.41 0.90
CA PRO A 21 23.86 2.63 -0.32
C PRO A 21 22.62 1.72 -0.30
N ILE A 22 21.60 2.19 0.41
CA ILE A 22 20.32 1.54 0.65
C ILE A 22 19.45 1.58 -0.63
N ASP A 23 19.89 2.32 -1.66
CA ASP A 23 19.20 2.46 -2.95
C ASP A 23 19.90 1.69 -4.07
N GLY A 24 20.04 0.37 -3.85
CA GLY A 24 20.36 -0.59 -4.89
C GLY A 24 21.84 -0.88 -5.09
N PRO A 25 22.17 -1.79 -6.04
CA PRO A 25 21.27 -2.33 -7.06
C PRO A 25 20.26 -3.37 -6.52
N TYR A 26 19.02 -3.31 -7.01
CA TYR A 26 17.92 -4.22 -6.66
C TYR A 26 17.97 -5.52 -7.51
N GLY A 27 19.02 -6.31 -7.34
CA GLY A 27 19.22 -7.59 -8.06
C GLY A 27 18.89 -8.85 -7.25
N GLU A 28 19.28 -10.02 -7.76
CA GLU A 28 19.03 -11.31 -7.11
C GLU A 28 19.56 -11.39 -5.66
N ALA A 29 20.76 -10.86 -5.42
CA ALA A 29 21.34 -10.84 -4.07
C ALA A 29 20.48 -10.02 -3.07
N PHE A 30 19.78 -8.99 -3.55
CA PHE A 30 18.84 -8.22 -2.74
C PHE A 30 17.57 -9.03 -2.46
N LEU A 31 17.03 -9.74 -3.47
CA LEU A 31 15.87 -10.61 -3.31
C LEU A 31 16.14 -11.76 -2.33
N GLU A 32 17.31 -12.39 -2.42
CA GLU A 32 17.72 -13.42 -1.46
C GLU A 32 17.81 -12.89 -0.03
N LYS A 33 18.37 -11.68 0.16
CA LYS A 33 18.40 -11.03 1.47
C LYS A 33 16.98 -10.80 1.99
N LEU A 34 16.08 -10.26 1.18
CA LEU A 34 14.68 -10.07 1.58
C LEU A 34 14.00 -11.36 2.05
N GLN A 35 14.31 -12.51 1.43
CA GLN A 35 13.72 -13.80 1.79
C GLN A 35 14.36 -14.44 3.03
N LYS A 36 15.67 -14.29 3.22
CA LYS A 36 16.45 -14.97 4.29
C LYS A 36 16.13 -14.46 5.71
N PHE A 37 15.81 -13.19 5.90
CA PHE A 37 15.63 -12.59 7.24
C PHE A 37 14.23 -12.77 7.85
N SER A 38 13.67 -13.98 7.73
CA SER A 38 12.49 -14.43 8.49
C SER A 38 12.83 -14.86 9.94
N MET A 39 14.09 -14.76 10.36
CA MET A 39 14.59 -15.19 11.68
C MET A 39 14.28 -14.16 12.79
N ALA A 40 14.41 -14.60 14.05
CA ALA A 40 14.31 -13.76 15.24
C ALA A 40 15.42 -12.68 15.27
N ASP A 41 15.15 -11.58 15.97
CA ASP A 41 16.11 -10.48 16.15
C ASP A 41 17.39 -10.98 16.85
N ASP A 42 18.50 -10.94 16.12
CA ASP A 42 19.84 -11.32 16.59
C ASP A 42 20.67 -10.10 17.03
N GLY A 43 20.09 -8.89 16.99
CA GLY A 43 20.75 -7.63 17.31
C GLY A 43 21.78 -7.17 16.26
N SER A 44 21.85 -7.83 15.10
CA SER A 44 22.80 -7.46 14.04
C SER A 44 22.33 -6.26 13.22
N VAL A 45 23.28 -5.50 12.68
CA VAL A 45 23.00 -4.40 11.75
C VAL A 45 22.42 -4.94 10.44
N GLU A 46 22.85 -6.12 10.02
CA GLU A 46 22.36 -6.83 8.84
C GLU A 46 20.88 -7.19 8.97
N PHE A 47 20.47 -7.67 10.15
CA PHE A 47 19.06 -7.92 10.47
C PHE A 47 18.25 -6.63 10.41
N ALA A 48 18.73 -5.56 11.06
CA ALA A 48 18.07 -4.26 11.05
C ALA A 48 17.88 -3.73 9.62
N ALA A 49 18.94 -3.76 8.81
CA ALA A 49 18.91 -3.33 7.42
C ALA A 49 17.93 -4.17 6.59
N ALA A 50 17.91 -5.49 6.78
CA ALA A 50 16.99 -6.38 6.09
C ALA A 50 15.53 -6.10 6.44
N LYS A 51 15.21 -5.88 7.72
CA LYS A 51 13.86 -5.49 8.16
C LYS A 51 13.44 -4.15 7.56
N VAL A 52 14.35 -3.18 7.49
CA VAL A 52 14.07 -1.90 6.84
C VAL A 52 13.79 -2.08 5.34
N HIS A 53 14.55 -2.91 4.63
CA HIS A 53 14.26 -3.20 3.23
C HIS A 53 12.92 -3.93 3.04
N GLN A 54 12.62 -4.93 3.88
CA GLN A 54 11.32 -5.63 3.87
C GLN A 54 10.15 -4.65 4.08
N TYR A 55 10.29 -3.70 5.02
CA TYR A 55 9.31 -2.66 5.24
C TYR A 55 9.14 -1.76 4.01
N ARG A 56 10.23 -1.31 3.38
CA ARG A 56 10.15 -0.46 2.18
C ARG A 56 9.41 -1.14 1.04
N VAL A 57 9.68 -2.43 0.80
CA VAL A 57 8.95 -3.24 -0.19
C VAL A 57 7.49 -3.37 0.19
N ALA A 58 7.18 -3.62 1.47
CA ALA A 58 5.80 -3.69 1.94
C ALA A 58 5.06 -2.36 1.74
N MET A 59 5.71 -1.22 2.02
CA MET A 59 5.11 0.10 1.82
C MET A 59 4.92 0.45 0.33
N THR A 60 5.76 -0.06 -0.58
CA THR A 60 5.51 0.03 -2.03
C THR A 60 4.29 -0.79 -2.40
N ALA A 61 4.19 -2.04 -1.95
CA ALA A 61 3.04 -2.90 -2.25
C ALA A 61 1.72 -2.42 -1.61
N LYS A 62 1.76 -1.68 -0.51
CA LYS A 62 0.58 -1.07 0.12
C LYS A 62 0.07 0.17 -0.62
N ASP A 63 0.91 0.79 -1.43
CA ASP A 63 0.64 2.06 -2.12
C ASP A 63 0.74 1.90 -3.65
N CYS A 64 0.53 0.68 -4.14
CA CYS A 64 0.52 0.36 -5.56
C CYS A 64 -0.91 0.38 -6.12
N SER A 65 -1.03 0.55 -7.43
CA SER A 65 -2.32 0.56 -8.13
C SER A 65 -2.56 -0.76 -8.87
N ILE A 66 -3.81 -1.22 -8.92
CA ILE A 66 -4.23 -2.36 -9.74
C ILE A 66 -5.04 -1.82 -10.92
N MET A 67 -4.55 -2.05 -12.14
CA MET A 67 -5.26 -1.68 -13.37
C MET A 67 -5.88 -2.91 -14.01
N VAL A 68 -7.19 -2.86 -14.23
CA VAL A 68 -7.98 -3.93 -14.88
C VAL A 68 -8.52 -3.42 -16.22
N ALA A 69 -8.05 -4.01 -17.31
CA ALA A 69 -8.55 -3.72 -18.65
C ALA A 69 -9.60 -4.77 -19.05
N LEU A 70 -10.79 -4.32 -19.46
CA LEU A 70 -11.87 -5.17 -19.96
C LEU A 70 -12.07 -4.91 -21.45
N ILE A 71 -11.97 -5.96 -22.26
CA ILE A 71 -12.11 -5.91 -23.71
C ILE A 71 -13.33 -6.74 -24.09
N LEU A 72 -14.27 -6.14 -24.81
CA LEU A 72 -15.45 -6.87 -25.29
C LEU A 72 -15.02 -7.98 -26.25
N SER A 73 -15.36 -9.22 -25.91
CA SER A 73 -15.09 -10.36 -26.78
C SER A 73 -16.09 -10.38 -27.94
N SER A 74 -15.59 -10.52 -29.16
CA SER A 74 -16.42 -10.59 -30.38
C SER A 74 -17.20 -11.92 -30.51
N GLN A 75 -17.00 -12.86 -29.58
CA GLN A 75 -17.63 -14.17 -29.59
C GLN A 75 -19.04 -14.10 -29.00
N ARG A 76 -19.96 -13.47 -29.75
CA ARG A 76 -21.40 -13.55 -29.49
C ARG A 76 -21.86 -15.01 -29.64
N ARG A 77 -21.93 -15.77 -28.54
CA ARG A 77 -22.77 -16.96 -28.53
C ARG A 77 -24.22 -16.49 -28.50
N LEU A 78 -24.97 -16.80 -29.55
CA LEU A 78 -26.38 -16.44 -29.80
C LEU A 78 -27.36 -16.84 -28.66
N ARG A 79 -26.89 -17.44 -27.56
CA ARG A 79 -27.70 -17.94 -26.43
C ARG A 79 -27.51 -17.17 -25.12
N ASP A 80 -26.47 -16.34 -24.99
CA ASP A 80 -26.22 -15.55 -23.78
C ASP A 80 -26.35 -14.06 -24.10
N LEU A 81 -27.41 -13.42 -23.58
CA LEU A 81 -27.66 -11.97 -23.74
C LEU A 81 -26.69 -11.08 -22.95
N ARG A 82 -25.62 -11.65 -22.38
CA ARG A 82 -24.62 -10.92 -21.59
C ARG A 82 -23.34 -10.71 -22.41
N PRO A 83 -22.82 -9.47 -22.50
CA PRO A 83 -21.53 -9.22 -23.14
C PRO A 83 -20.43 -10.00 -22.41
N ALA A 84 -19.70 -10.84 -23.16
CA ALA A 84 -18.54 -11.53 -22.64
C ALA A 84 -17.32 -10.62 -22.79
N PHE A 85 -16.54 -10.45 -21.71
CA PHE A 85 -15.33 -9.64 -21.69
C PHE A 85 -14.10 -10.52 -21.47
N SER A 86 -13.04 -10.26 -22.21
CA SER A 86 -11.69 -10.68 -21.84
C SER A 86 -11.10 -9.63 -20.89
N SER A 87 -10.36 -10.08 -19.87
CA SER A 87 -9.73 -9.17 -18.92
C SER A 87 -8.22 -9.33 -18.89
N SER A 88 -7.51 -8.23 -18.62
CA SER A 88 -6.08 -8.21 -18.30
C SER A 88 -5.88 -7.39 -17.04
N VAL A 89 -5.01 -7.85 -16.14
CA VAL A 89 -4.73 -7.21 -14.85
C VAL A 89 -3.24 -6.87 -14.80
N SER A 90 -2.93 -5.66 -14.34
CA SER A 90 -1.56 -5.17 -14.17
C SER A 90 -1.43 -4.43 -12.85
N ILE A 91 -0.22 -4.42 -12.29
CA ILE A 91 0.12 -3.69 -11.08
C ILE A 91 1.04 -2.53 -11.48
N LEU A 92 0.71 -1.33 -11.05
CA LEU A 92 1.44 -0.09 -11.34
C LEU A 92 2.03 0.49 -10.05
N ASP A 93 2.87 1.52 -10.18
CA ASP A 93 3.43 2.29 -9.05
C ASP A 93 4.32 1.46 -8.10
N LEU A 94 5.16 0.59 -8.68
CA LEU A 94 6.05 -0.32 -7.95
C LEU A 94 7.44 0.26 -7.63
N ASP A 95 7.57 1.58 -7.59
CA ASP A 95 8.82 2.22 -7.21
C ASP A 95 9.12 2.01 -5.71
N PRO A 96 10.34 1.56 -5.34
CA PRO A 96 10.71 1.37 -3.94
C PRO A 96 10.55 2.67 -3.14
N LYS A 97 9.83 2.62 -2.01
CA LYS A 97 9.73 3.79 -1.12
C LYS A 97 11.14 4.22 -0.66
N PRO A 98 11.45 5.53 -0.61
CA PRO A 98 12.79 5.99 -0.23
C PRO A 98 13.06 5.73 1.26
N PHE A 99 14.32 5.42 1.62
CA PHE A 99 14.72 5.13 3.00
C PHE A 99 14.39 6.28 3.96
N ASP A 100 14.66 7.52 3.55
CA ASP A 100 14.45 8.71 4.37
C ASP A 100 12.96 9.05 4.61
N SER A 101 12.03 8.30 4.00
CA SER A 101 10.61 8.45 4.32
C SER A 101 10.21 7.83 5.65
N ILE A 102 10.99 6.91 6.22
CA ILE A 102 10.61 6.14 7.42
C ILE A 102 10.27 7.03 8.63
N PRO A 103 11.07 8.06 8.99
CA PRO A 103 10.70 8.99 10.08
C PRO A 103 9.39 9.74 9.81
N ARG A 104 9.09 10.06 8.55
CA ARG A 104 7.82 10.69 8.18
C ARG A 104 6.66 9.70 8.35
N GLN A 105 6.84 8.44 7.95
CA GLN A 105 5.82 7.40 8.10
C GLN A 105 5.44 7.19 9.57
N LEU A 106 6.42 7.16 10.49
CA LEU A 106 6.12 7.06 11.92
C LEU A 106 5.26 8.22 12.41
N ARG A 107 5.59 9.45 12.02
CA ARG A 107 4.81 10.64 12.40
C ARG A 107 3.39 10.60 11.84
N LEU A 108 3.22 10.15 10.60
CA LEU A 108 1.91 10.01 9.97
C LEU A 108 1.07 8.95 10.68
N ASP A 109 1.64 7.79 10.98
CA ASP A 109 0.97 6.72 11.71
C ASP A 109 0.48 7.20 13.09
N GLN A 110 1.37 7.82 13.87
CA GLN A 110 1.03 8.39 15.17
C GLN A 110 -0.07 9.45 15.06
N ALA A 111 -0.04 10.31 14.04
CA ALA A 111 -1.08 11.32 13.82
C ALA A 111 -2.43 10.69 13.45
N ILE A 112 -2.44 9.67 12.60
CA ILE A 112 -3.65 8.94 12.20
C ILE A 112 -4.26 8.25 13.42
N VAL A 113 -3.46 7.47 14.16
CA VAL A 113 -3.91 6.76 15.37
C VAL A 113 -4.42 7.75 16.42
N SER A 114 -3.66 8.82 16.70
CA SER A 114 -4.06 9.84 17.67
C SER A 114 -5.36 10.55 17.28
N CYS A 115 -5.53 10.84 16.00
CA CYS A 115 -6.76 11.45 15.49
C CYS A 115 -7.93 10.51 15.68
N TYR A 116 -7.80 9.25 15.22
CA TYR A 116 -8.85 8.23 15.32
C TYR A 116 -9.30 7.97 16.76
N LEU A 117 -8.34 7.88 17.69
CA LEU A 117 -8.63 7.71 19.12
C LEU A 117 -9.32 8.94 19.72
N ARG A 118 -8.93 10.16 19.32
CA ARG A 118 -9.55 11.41 19.78
C ARG A 118 -10.99 11.54 19.30
N THR A 119 -11.30 11.12 18.07
CA THR A 119 -12.67 11.08 17.53
C THR A 119 -13.45 9.84 17.99
N GLY A 120 -12.87 9.02 18.87
CA GLY A 120 -13.57 7.95 19.57
C GLY A 120 -14.05 6.80 18.69
N GLY A 121 -13.41 6.54 17.55
CA GLY A 121 -13.87 5.53 16.58
C GLY A 121 -15.30 5.73 16.07
N ALA A 122 -15.90 6.88 16.37
CA ALA A 122 -17.24 7.21 15.95
C ALA A 122 -17.18 7.69 14.51
N LEU A 123 -17.49 6.80 13.56
CA LEU A 123 -18.18 7.27 12.37
C LEU A 123 -19.35 8.12 12.87
N PRO A 124 -19.46 9.40 12.49
CA PRO A 124 -20.56 10.22 12.96
C PRO A 124 -21.84 9.54 12.47
N LYS A 125 -22.73 9.17 13.40
CA LYS A 125 -24.15 9.08 13.06
C LYS A 125 -24.59 10.52 12.75
N GLY A 126 -24.35 10.94 11.51
CA GLY A 126 -24.99 12.10 10.90
C GLY A 126 -24.42 13.49 11.17
N SER A 127 -23.11 13.71 11.36
CA SER A 127 -22.58 15.09 11.43
C SER A 127 -21.29 15.32 10.64
N LEU A 128 -21.46 16.04 9.54
CA LEU A 128 -20.46 16.90 8.92
C LEU A 128 -20.05 18.01 9.92
N SER A 129 -18.76 18.18 10.16
CA SER A 129 -17.99 19.38 9.77
C SER A 129 -16.73 19.53 10.63
N LEU A 130 -15.56 19.52 9.99
CA LEU A 130 -14.47 20.46 10.26
C LEU A 130 -13.43 20.36 9.12
N LEU A 131 -13.82 20.88 7.97
CA LEU A 131 -12.95 21.51 6.95
C LEU A 131 -13.88 22.30 6.02
N PRO A 132 -13.74 23.64 5.91
CA PRO A 132 -14.49 24.38 4.92
C PRO A 132 -13.89 24.11 3.53
N ASN A 133 -14.76 23.77 2.57
CA ASN A 133 -14.58 23.91 1.12
C ASN A 133 -14.17 22.76 0.15
N ILE A 134 -14.10 21.47 0.50
CA ILE A 134 -13.72 20.47 -0.55
C ILE A 134 -14.68 19.30 -0.79
N MET A 135 -15.59 18.94 0.11
CA MET A 135 -16.37 17.70 -0.06
C MET A 135 -17.87 17.93 0.16
N ALA A 136 -18.50 18.62 -0.77
CA ALA A 136 -19.95 18.61 -0.93
C ALA A 136 -20.31 17.69 -2.11
N SER A 137 -20.43 16.39 -1.83
CA SER A 137 -21.27 15.45 -2.58
C SER A 137 -21.26 14.13 -1.82
N ALA A 138 -22.21 13.98 -0.90
CA ALA A 138 -22.49 12.72 -0.24
C ALA A 138 -23.81 12.19 -0.77
N GLU A 139 -23.77 11.57 -1.94
CA GLU A 139 -24.75 10.55 -2.30
C GLU A 139 -23.99 9.22 -2.35
N ARG A 140 -24.53 8.24 -1.64
CA ARG A 140 -24.06 6.85 -1.73
C ARG A 140 -24.49 6.34 -3.10
N ASP A 141 -23.66 6.55 -4.10
CA ASP A 141 -23.80 5.86 -5.36
C ASP A 141 -23.39 4.40 -5.14
N ASP A 142 -24.33 3.48 -5.36
CA ASP A 142 -24.00 2.09 -5.68
C ASP A 142 -22.96 2.15 -6.81
N CYS A 143 -21.70 1.79 -6.52
CA CYS A 143 -20.60 1.77 -7.49
C CYS A 143 -20.80 0.65 -8.52
N THR A 144 -21.85 0.76 -9.30
CA THR A 144 -22.12 -0.07 -10.46
C THR A 144 -21.40 0.59 -11.63
N LEU A 145 -20.40 -0.09 -12.19
CA LEU A 145 -19.75 0.36 -13.42
C LEU A 145 -20.76 0.31 -14.57
N LEU A 146 -21.36 1.45 -14.90
CA LEU A 146 -22.31 1.61 -16.00
C LEU A 146 -21.55 1.82 -17.31
N PHE A 147 -21.39 0.74 -18.08
CA PHE A 147 -20.88 0.83 -19.46
C PHE A 147 -21.99 1.40 -20.35
N HIS A 148 -21.81 2.63 -20.79
CA HIS A 148 -22.67 3.24 -21.80
C HIS A 148 -22.25 2.72 -23.19
N HIS A 149 -23.21 2.24 -23.96
CA HIS A 149 -22.97 1.84 -25.34
C HIS A 149 -22.76 3.08 -26.20
N VAL A 150 -21.70 3.10 -27.00
CA VAL A 150 -21.45 4.13 -28.04
C VAL A 150 -22.10 3.69 -29.35
#